data_AF-A0A525KJP9-F1
#
_entry.id   AF-A0A525KJP9-F1
#
_cell.length_a   1.000
_cell.length_b   1.000
_cell.length_c   1.000
_cell.angle_alpha   90.00
_cell.angle_beta   90.00
_cell.angle_gamma   90.00
#
_symmetry.space_group_name_H-M   'P 1'
#
loop_
_entity.id
_entity.type
_entity.pdbx_description
1 polymer ?
#
loop_
_entity_poly.entity_id
_entity_poly.type
_entity_poly.pdbx_seq_one_letter_code
_entity_poly.pdbx_strand_id
1 'polypeptide(L)'
;AEISRQGASQVDEQHPYAWMGRRTRDVHDIWHILSGYHRDGLGESCLVAFSYAQTKGLGWAVIGLGAASRARKSKTYPYVKAIWQGYRRGKAANWLLGEDYEALMAEPLEAARRRLGITPPSVYDSIPLEARDRSLPKTA
;
A
#
# COMPACT_ATOMS: atom_id res chain seq x y z
N ALA A 1 -16.25 11.03 -9.19
CA ALA A 1 -16.43 11.34 -7.75
C ALA A 1 -17.78 10.88 -7.19
N GLU A 2 -18.91 10.95 -7.91
CA GLU A 2 -20.24 10.57 -7.38
C GLU A 2 -20.42 9.07 -7.12
N ILE A 3 -19.84 8.21 -7.95
CA ILE A 3 -19.96 6.74 -7.83
C ILE A 3 -19.35 6.24 -6.51
N SER A 4 -18.19 6.78 -6.08
CA SER A 4 -17.56 6.43 -4.79
C SER A 4 -18.29 6.99 -3.57
N ARG A 5 -19.32 7.84 -3.76
CA ARG A 5 -20.07 8.51 -2.68
C ARG A 5 -21.46 7.91 -2.45
N GLN A 6 -21.92 6.96 -3.28
CA GLN A 6 -23.20 6.28 -3.07
C GLN A 6 -23.19 5.48 -1.75
N GLY A 7 -24.12 5.79 -0.85
CA GLY A 7 -24.29 5.11 0.45
C GLY A 7 -23.48 5.66 1.62
N ALA A 8 -22.68 6.72 1.41
CA ALA A 8 -21.71 7.22 2.38
C ALA A 8 -22.17 8.48 3.15
N SER A 9 -23.45 8.59 3.53
CA SER A 9 -24.02 9.83 4.10
C SER A 9 -23.34 10.30 5.40
N GLN A 10 -22.78 9.40 6.20
CA GLN A 10 -22.01 9.75 7.40
C GLN A 10 -20.54 10.13 7.12
N VAL A 11 -20.03 9.83 5.92
CA VAL A 11 -18.62 10.12 5.59
C VAL A 11 -18.43 11.61 5.33
N ASP A 12 -19.41 12.34 4.82
CA ASP A 12 -19.30 13.78 4.56
C ASP A 12 -19.39 14.66 5.82
N GLU A 13 -19.55 14.05 7.01
CA GLU A 13 -19.46 14.75 8.28
C GLU A 13 -18.03 15.29 8.47
N GLN A 14 -17.91 16.52 8.98
CA GLN A 14 -16.62 17.18 9.24
C GLN A 14 -15.96 16.58 10.49
N HIS A 15 -15.60 15.31 10.42
CA HIS A 15 -14.96 14.55 11.49
C HIS A 15 -13.52 14.21 11.10
N PRO A 16 -12.50 14.48 11.95
CA PRO A 16 -11.09 14.21 11.64
C PRO A 16 -10.81 12.76 11.19
N TYR A 17 -11.41 11.76 11.85
CA TYR A 17 -11.32 10.36 11.42
C TYR A 17 -11.95 10.09 10.05
N ALA A 18 -13.10 10.69 9.73
CA ALA A 18 -13.74 10.52 8.43
C ALA A 18 -12.88 11.14 7.32
N TRP A 19 -12.30 12.31 7.57
CA TRP A 19 -11.35 12.95 6.65
C TRP A 19 -10.11 12.08 6.43
N MET A 20 -9.52 11.53 7.50
CA MET A 20 -8.35 10.65 7.39
C MET A 20 -8.66 9.36 6.62
N GLY A 21 -9.86 8.80 6.83
CA GLY A 21 -10.35 7.64 6.07
C GLY A 21 -10.45 7.94 4.58
N ARG A 22 -11.06 9.07 4.20
CA ARG A 22 -11.13 9.52 2.80
C ARG A 22 -9.75 9.72 2.21
N ARG A 23 -8.89 10.48 2.89
CA ARG A 23 -7.53 10.76 2.43
C ARG A 23 -6.74 9.48 2.20
N THR A 24 -6.76 8.56 3.16
CA THR A 24 -6.09 7.25 3.03
C THR A 24 -6.60 6.48 1.81
N ARG A 25 -7.93 6.46 1.58
CA ARG A 25 -8.54 5.84 0.40
C ARG A 25 -8.17 6.57 -0.89
N ASP A 26 -8.11 7.90 -0.93
CA ASP A 26 -7.86 8.63 -2.17
C ASP A 26 -6.39 8.54 -2.61
N VAL A 27 -5.45 8.43 -1.67
CA VAL A 27 -4.01 8.39 -2.01
C VAL A 27 -3.42 6.98 -2.13
N HIS A 28 -4.17 5.92 -1.78
CA HIS A 28 -3.63 4.55 -1.77
C HIS A 28 -3.09 4.11 -3.14
N ASP A 29 -3.78 4.44 -4.23
CA ASP A 29 -3.36 4.12 -5.60
C ASP A 29 -2.05 4.84 -5.96
N ILE A 30 -1.84 6.04 -5.45
CA ILE A 30 -0.59 6.78 -5.64
C ILE A 30 0.56 6.06 -4.91
N TRP A 31 0.27 5.42 -3.76
CA TRP A 31 1.30 4.70 -3.02
C TRP A 31 1.80 3.46 -3.75
N HIS A 32 0.98 2.81 -4.59
CA HIS A 32 1.47 1.76 -5.50
C HIS A 32 2.60 2.30 -6.40
N ILE A 33 2.40 3.47 -7.01
CA ILE A 33 3.39 4.10 -7.89
C ILE A 33 4.64 4.53 -7.10
N LEU A 34 4.47 5.23 -5.97
CA LEU A 34 5.59 5.69 -5.15
C LEU A 34 6.42 4.51 -4.64
N SER A 35 5.78 3.47 -4.12
CA SER A 35 6.45 2.30 -3.54
C SER A 35 6.93 1.28 -4.56
N GLY A 36 6.46 1.33 -5.81
CA GLY A 36 6.78 0.34 -6.85
C GLY A 36 6.10 -1.01 -6.65
N TYR A 37 5.08 -1.11 -5.78
CA TYR A 37 4.25 -2.30 -5.68
C TYR A 37 3.10 -2.22 -6.67
N HIS A 38 2.98 -3.18 -7.58
CA HIS A 38 1.86 -3.20 -8.53
C HIS A 38 0.57 -3.74 -7.87
N ARG A 39 -0.55 -3.65 -8.60
CA ARG A 39 -1.89 -4.13 -8.15
C ARG A 39 -2.08 -5.63 -8.35
N ASP A 40 -0.99 -6.40 -8.25
CA ASP A 40 -1.03 -7.86 -8.19
C ASP A 40 -1.19 -8.32 -6.73
N GLY A 41 -1.59 -9.57 -6.52
CA GLY A 41 -1.88 -10.08 -5.17
C GLY A 41 -0.73 -9.89 -4.16
N LEU A 42 0.52 -10.06 -4.60
CA LEU A 42 1.68 -9.86 -3.73
C LEU A 42 1.96 -8.37 -3.50
N GLY A 43 1.83 -7.55 -4.53
CA GLY A 43 2.03 -6.10 -4.47
C GLY A 43 1.03 -5.44 -3.54
N GLU A 44 -0.24 -5.81 -3.61
CA GLU A 44 -1.28 -5.43 -2.65
C GLU A 44 -0.88 -5.79 -1.21
N SER A 45 -0.40 -7.02 -0.99
CA SER A 45 0.05 -7.48 0.33
C SER A 45 1.24 -6.67 0.86
N CYS A 46 2.19 -6.34 0.00
CA CYS A 46 3.34 -5.53 0.36
C CYS A 46 2.93 -4.08 0.66
N LEU A 47 1.99 -3.53 -0.12
CA LEU A 47 1.47 -2.20 0.12
C LEU A 47 0.65 -2.14 1.41
N VAL A 48 -0.18 -3.13 1.72
CA VAL A 48 -0.89 -3.24 3.00
C VAL A 48 0.08 -3.17 4.18
N ALA A 49 1.20 -3.90 4.10
CA ALA A 49 2.23 -3.88 5.13
C ALA A 49 2.94 -2.51 5.23
N PHE A 50 3.22 -1.88 4.09
CA PHE A 50 3.74 -0.51 4.01
C PHE A 50 2.76 0.49 4.66
N SER A 51 1.46 0.38 4.35
CA SER A 51 0.41 1.25 4.85
C SER A 51 0.16 1.09 6.34
N TYR A 52 0.23 -0.14 6.86
CA TYR A 52 0.22 -0.37 8.30
C TYR A 52 1.39 0.32 8.99
N ALA A 53 2.59 0.31 8.39
CA ALA A 53 3.76 0.96 8.97
C ALA A 53 3.57 2.49 9.07
N GLN A 54 2.94 3.10 8.06
CA GLN A 54 2.66 4.54 7.98
C GLN A 54 1.52 5.02 8.87
N THR A 55 0.47 4.21 9.04
CA THR A 55 -0.79 4.65 9.66
C THR A 55 -1.09 4.01 11.00
N LYS A 56 -0.55 2.82 11.26
CA LYS A 56 -0.94 1.94 12.38
C LYS A 56 -2.44 1.62 12.43
N GLY A 57 -3.16 1.81 11.32
CA GLY A 57 -4.60 1.51 11.24
C GLY A 57 -4.89 0.03 11.42
N LEU A 58 -5.83 -0.32 12.31
CA LEU A 58 -6.19 -1.71 12.62
C LEU A 58 -6.73 -2.47 11.40
N GLY A 59 -7.42 -1.79 10.47
CA GLY A 59 -7.89 -2.40 9.22
C GLY A 59 -6.74 -2.98 8.38
N TRP A 60 -5.62 -2.26 8.28
CA TRP A 60 -4.43 -2.75 7.60
C TRP A 60 -3.79 -3.95 8.32
N ALA A 61 -3.83 -3.96 9.65
CA ALA A 61 -3.31 -5.08 10.43
C ALA A 61 -4.09 -6.37 10.14
N VAL A 62 -5.42 -6.31 10.09
CA VAL A 62 -6.28 -7.46 9.78
C VAL A 62 -6.00 -8.00 8.37
N ILE A 63 -5.98 -7.12 7.37
CA ILE A 63 -5.72 -7.51 5.97
C ILE A 63 -4.30 -8.06 5.82
N GLY A 64 -3.31 -7.42 6.45
CA GLY A 64 -1.91 -7.85 6.42
C GLY A 64 -1.68 -9.21 7.06
N LEU A 65 -2.37 -9.51 8.18
CA LEU A 65 -2.33 -10.83 8.81
C LEU A 65 -2.93 -11.92 7.91
N GLY A 66 -4.03 -11.62 7.21
CA GLY A 66 -4.62 -12.52 6.22
C GLY A 66 -3.66 -12.83 5.07
N ALA A 67 -3.06 -11.78 4.48
CA ALA A 67 -2.07 -11.91 3.42
C ALA A 67 -0.85 -12.74 3.85
N ALA A 68 -0.28 -12.46 5.03
CA ALA A 68 0.87 -13.19 5.56
C ALA A 68 0.54 -14.66 5.88
N SER A 69 -0.65 -14.94 6.40
CA SER A 69 -1.12 -16.30 6.65
C SER A 69 -1.21 -17.12 5.36
N ARG A 70 -1.71 -16.52 4.26
CA ARG A 70 -1.79 -17.18 2.96
C ARG A 70 -0.42 -17.35 2.30
N ALA A 71 0.42 -16.32 2.35
CA ALA A 71 1.78 -16.35 1.79
C ALA A 71 2.62 -17.49 2.39
N ARG A 72 2.42 -17.84 3.67
CA ARG A 72 3.10 -18.97 4.32
C ARG A 72 2.77 -20.35 3.73
N LYS A 73 1.70 -20.48 2.93
CA LYS A 73 1.29 -21.76 2.32
C LYS A 73 2.16 -22.17 1.13
N SER A 74 2.85 -21.23 0.50
CA SER A 74 3.79 -21.49 -0.60
C SER A 74 5.20 -21.04 -0.20
N LYS A 75 6.16 -21.96 -0.20
CA LYS A 75 7.57 -21.67 0.07
C LYS A 75 8.42 -21.54 -1.20
N THR A 76 7.79 -21.59 -2.37
CA THR A 76 8.48 -21.56 -3.67
C THR A 76 9.20 -20.22 -3.91
N TYR A 77 8.61 -19.12 -3.42
CA TYR A 77 9.17 -17.78 -3.54
C TYR A 77 9.18 -17.07 -2.18
N PRO A 78 10.03 -16.04 -1.99
CA PRO A 78 10.19 -15.34 -0.71
C PRO A 78 9.04 -14.36 -0.40
N TYR A 79 7.78 -14.78 -0.53
CA TYR A 79 6.59 -13.92 -0.36
C TYR A 79 6.54 -13.21 1.00
N VAL A 80 6.76 -13.94 2.10
CA VAL A 80 6.75 -13.37 3.45
C VAL A 80 7.86 -12.33 3.62
N LYS A 81 9.03 -12.56 3.01
CA LYS A 81 10.15 -11.63 3.04
C LYS A 81 9.84 -10.36 2.22
N ALA A 82 9.11 -10.47 1.11
CA ALA A 82 8.64 -9.33 0.33
C ALA A 82 7.66 -8.47 1.14
N ILE A 83 6.67 -9.09 1.78
CA ILE A 83 5.70 -8.40 2.65
C ILE A 83 6.42 -7.70 3.82
N TRP A 84 7.37 -8.39 4.46
CA TRP A 84 8.17 -7.82 5.54
C TRP A 84 9.06 -6.66 5.08
N GLN A 85 9.62 -6.74 3.87
CA GLN A 85 10.32 -5.61 3.26
C GLN A 85 9.38 -4.42 3.07
N GLY A 86 8.13 -4.64 2.65
CA GLY A 86 7.10 -3.61 2.56
C GLY A 86 6.89 -2.87 3.87
N TYR A 87 6.71 -3.60 4.98
CA TYR A 87 6.62 -3.01 6.32
C TYR A 87 7.86 -2.17 6.68
N ARG A 88 9.07 -2.73 6.47
CA ARG A 88 10.32 -2.02 6.79
C ARG A 88 10.50 -0.75 5.97
N ARG A 89 10.18 -0.80 4.67
CA ARG A 89 10.23 0.36 3.76
C ARG A 89 9.22 1.41 4.18
N GLY A 90 7.98 1.01 4.50
CA GLY A 90 6.96 1.93 5.00
C GLY A 90 7.35 2.59 6.32
N LYS A 91 8.02 1.88 7.22
CA LYS A 91 8.52 2.46 8.48
C LYS A 91 9.65 3.47 8.28
N ALA A 92 10.49 3.27 7.25
CA ALA A 92 11.64 4.12 6.95
C ALA A 92 11.29 5.34 6.09
N ALA A 93 10.20 5.28 5.32
CA ALA A 93 9.72 6.38 4.50
C ALA A 93 9.16 7.53 5.35
N ASN A 94 9.24 8.75 4.81
CA ASN A 94 8.56 9.92 5.37
C ASN A 94 7.05 9.71 5.42
N TRP A 95 6.36 10.52 6.22
CA TRP A 95 4.93 10.36 6.45
C TRP A 95 4.11 10.79 5.22
N LEU A 96 3.67 9.81 4.44
CA LEU A 96 3.07 10.05 3.13
C LEU A 96 1.68 10.67 3.21
N LEU A 97 0.94 10.47 4.30
CA LEU A 97 -0.35 11.14 4.50
C LEU A 97 -0.17 12.64 4.79
N GLY A 98 1.03 13.11 5.11
CA GLY A 98 1.30 14.54 5.32
C GLY A 98 1.62 15.33 4.05
N GLU A 99 1.86 14.65 2.93
CA GLU A 99 2.34 15.29 1.70
C GLU A 99 1.26 16.12 0.99
N ASP A 100 1.69 17.17 0.30
CA ASP A 100 0.87 17.84 -0.71
C ASP A 100 0.90 17.01 -2.00
N TYR A 101 -0.21 16.34 -2.30
CA TYR A 101 -0.28 15.43 -3.45
C TYR A 101 -0.31 16.14 -4.79
N GLU A 102 -0.82 17.37 -4.86
CA GLU A 102 -0.81 18.13 -6.11
C GLU A 102 0.63 18.50 -6.48
N ALA A 103 1.39 19.01 -5.51
CA ALA A 103 2.81 19.30 -5.69
C ALA A 103 3.63 18.01 -5.92
N LEU A 104 3.35 16.94 -5.18
CA LEU A 104 4.03 15.65 -5.32
C LEU A 104 3.83 15.05 -6.72
N MET A 105 2.63 15.13 -7.29
CA MET A 105 2.34 14.61 -8.63
C MET A 105 3.00 15.43 -9.74
N ALA A 106 3.36 16.69 -9.48
CA ALA A 106 4.15 17.52 -10.38
C ALA A 106 5.67 17.26 -10.27
N GLU A 107 6.12 16.55 -9.24
CA GLU A 107 7.54 16.20 -9.04
C GLU A 107 7.92 14.95 -9.85
N PRO A 108 9.13 14.89 -10.46
CA PRO A 108 9.62 13.66 -11.07
C PRO A 108 9.67 12.50 -10.06
N LEU A 109 9.14 11.34 -10.43
CA LEU A 109 8.96 10.19 -9.54
C LEU A 109 10.22 9.82 -8.74
N GLU A 110 11.38 9.79 -9.39
CA GLU A 110 12.63 9.42 -8.72
C GLU A 110 13.13 10.50 -7.75
N ALA A 111 12.82 11.78 -7.99
CA ALA A 111 13.09 12.86 -7.05
C ALA A 111 12.20 12.72 -5.81
N ALA A 112 10.90 12.49 -6.02
CA ALA A 112 9.95 12.24 -4.94
C ALA A 112 10.36 11.03 -4.08
N ARG A 113 10.71 9.90 -4.71
CA ARG A 113 11.19 8.70 -3.99
C ARG A 113 12.40 8.99 -3.11
N ARG A 114 13.41 9.71 -3.63
CA ARG A 114 14.59 10.09 -2.86
C ARG A 114 14.24 11.00 -1.68
N ARG A 115 13.46 12.06 -1.92
CA ARG A 115 13.02 13.00 -0.89
C ARG A 115 12.21 12.33 0.21
N LEU A 116 11.36 11.38 -0.16
CA LEU A 116 10.49 10.62 0.76
C LEU A 116 11.17 9.42 1.42
N GLY A 117 12.44 9.13 1.10
CA GLY A 117 13.17 7.99 1.65
C GLY A 117 12.65 6.62 1.18
N ILE A 118 11.98 6.57 0.02
CA ILE A 118 11.40 5.34 -0.53
C ILE A 118 12.47 4.60 -1.35
N THR A 119 13.06 3.58 -0.75
CA THR A 119 14.03 2.67 -1.40
C THR A 119 13.33 1.68 -2.34
N PRO A 120 13.98 1.03 -3.33
CA PRO A 120 13.32 0.08 -4.25
C PRO A 120 12.75 -1.20 -3.59
N PRO A 121 11.68 -1.81 -4.15
CA PRO A 121 11.05 -3.05 -3.66
C PRO A 121 11.82 -4.34 -4.02
N SER A 122 13.12 -4.41 -3.72
CA SER A 122 14.03 -5.43 -4.29
C SER A 122 13.62 -6.90 -4.12
N VAL A 123 12.96 -7.28 -3.02
CA VAL A 123 12.52 -8.67 -2.81
C VAL A 123 11.27 -8.97 -3.64
N TYR A 124 10.34 -8.02 -3.72
CA TYR A 124 9.16 -8.14 -4.57
C TYR A 124 9.56 -8.20 -6.06
N ASP A 125 10.51 -7.36 -6.48
CA ASP A 125 11.03 -7.35 -7.86
C ASP A 125 11.72 -8.66 -8.24
N SER A 126 12.33 -9.36 -7.28
CA SER A 126 12.98 -10.65 -7.52
C SER A 126 12.02 -11.81 -7.80
N ILE A 127 10.72 -11.64 -7.57
CA ILE A 127 9.69 -12.67 -7.79
C ILE A 127 9.12 -12.51 -9.21
N PRO A 128 9.08 -13.57 -10.04
CA PRO A 128 8.52 -13.50 -11.40
C PRO A 128 7.06 -13.05 -11.41
N LEU A 129 6.67 -12.25 -12.40
CA LEU A 129 5.32 -11.66 -12.52
C LEU A 129 4.22 -12.72 -12.43
N GLU A 130 4.41 -13.86 -13.08
CA GLU A 130 3.45 -14.96 -13.15
C GLU A 130 3.22 -15.63 -11.78
N ALA A 131 4.14 -15.43 -10.83
CA ALA A 131 4.06 -15.94 -9.47
C ALA A 131 3.44 -14.94 -8.49
N ARG A 132 3.40 -13.65 -8.83
CA ARG A 132 2.92 -12.60 -7.91
C ARG A 132 1.41 -12.70 -7.65
N ASP A 133 0.62 -12.96 -8.68
CA ASP A 133 -0.83 -13.14 -8.57
C ASP A 133 -1.27 -14.50 -8.01
N ARG A 134 -0.43 -15.54 -8.09
CA ARG A 134 -0.81 -16.87 -7.60
C ARG A 134 -0.94 -16.96 -6.07
N SER A 135 -0.46 -15.94 -5.36
CA SER A 135 -0.47 -15.93 -3.90
C SER A 135 -1.81 -15.51 -3.27
N LEU A 136 -2.73 -14.85 -3.98
CA LEU A 136 -4.03 -14.38 -3.44
C LEU A 136 -5.16 -14.37 -4.51
N PRO A 137 -6.44 -14.57 -4.13
CA PRO A 137 -7.54 -14.74 -5.10
C PRO A 137 -7.79 -13.48 -5.92
N LYS A 138 -8.27 -13.65 -7.16
CA LYS A 138 -8.93 -12.59 -7.92
C LYS A 138 -10.09 -12.06 -7.08
N THR A 139 -10.13 -10.76 -6.86
CA THR A 139 -11.32 -10.09 -6.32
C THR A 139 -12.49 -10.42 -7.24
N ALA A 140 -13.51 -11.07 -6.67
CA ALA A 140 -14.76 -11.36 -7.36
C ALA A 140 -15.56 -10.07 -7.57
#